data_AF-A0A139NCS4-F1
#
_entry.id   AF-A0A139NCS4-F1
#
_cell.length_a   1.000
_cell.length_b   1.000
_cell.length_c   1.000
_cell.angle_alpha   90.00
_cell.angle_beta   90.00
_cell.angle_gamma   90.00
#
_symmetry.space_group_name_H-M   'P 1'
#
loop_
_entity.id
_entity.type
_entity.pdbx_description
1 polymer ?
#
loop_
_entity_poly.entity_id
_entity_poly.type
_entity_poly.pdbx_seq_one_letter_code
_entity_poly.pdbx_strand_id
1 'polypeptide(L)'
;MQISISEVSVTSFGITREILKKIDFNFSKMGSEEAKFLIFPELPREGNLSLTVRQSYDNQLRYSMLPRVEDIMKKIVNQLREHLEILDIEISDLSCLAEGDQFILNELSSHVKINIKIIPIRKIRYIYEDIFLNQSAEELHELGLKYLSVGDLWASKKIFTYLVNKYDNRRDVFKLATTYNMLLETEKAEYYYNLYKHDGEVDHIVAANYMLAMLYARHHPKYLQDNQKAIVLLNEAYDLIKDEVTLESIFNRNGYALLLFKMGKVEETIILLKQCLNQIKQIDSSSFSAILHESVLWFNLYQCYVAIGDNSNSRKTFYILKNIDPLFIEYYLEYSRNLLETDAEKFLEFIESMPHHSNNFAEKYSLLGYYFRGTVKSLQYFSKAFELSNRTFSFWYDITYELTESNLYNEAFNNLPLLNNKLYELNDDDLLSYILISAEIFYNLDRLDEFKRTIEIGCRIFPDSESIKEITENVA
;
A
#
# COMPACT_ATOMS: atom_id res chain seq x y z
N MET A 1 -26.98 15.95 10.25
CA MET A 1 -26.34 15.81 11.58
C MET A 1 -25.43 17.01 11.79
N GLN A 2 -25.51 17.70 12.93
CA GLN A 2 -24.67 18.87 13.21
C GLN A 2 -23.53 18.53 14.17
N ILE A 3 -22.30 18.85 13.77
CA ILE A 3 -21.07 18.76 14.56
C ILE A 3 -20.52 20.17 14.73
N SER A 4 -20.21 20.54 15.97
CA SER A 4 -19.54 21.81 16.27
C SER A 4 -18.18 21.48 16.84
N ILE A 5 -17.13 22.02 16.23
CA ILE A 5 -15.74 21.79 16.63
C ILE A 5 -15.18 23.11 17.10
N SER A 6 -14.94 23.20 18.40
CA SER A 6 -14.32 24.35 19.03
C SER A 6 -12.83 24.18 19.30
N GLU A 7 -12.26 22.99 19.04
CA GLU A 7 -10.89 22.63 19.40
C GLU A 7 -10.15 21.96 18.24
N VAL A 8 -8.86 22.27 18.09
CA VAL A 8 -7.98 21.73 17.05
C VAL A 8 -7.13 20.63 17.69
N SER A 9 -7.44 19.37 17.39
CA SER A 9 -6.72 18.20 17.96
C SER A 9 -5.44 17.88 17.18
N VAL A 10 -4.41 17.38 17.88
CA VAL A 10 -3.14 16.89 17.30
C VAL A 10 -3.34 15.69 16.36
N THR A 11 -4.45 14.97 16.55
CA THR A 11 -4.83 13.82 15.73
C THR A 11 -5.29 14.25 14.34
N SER A 12 -4.99 13.46 13.32
CA SER A 12 -5.43 13.78 11.95
C SER A 12 -6.89 13.46 11.68
N PHE A 13 -7.59 12.87 12.66
CA PHE A 13 -8.93 12.29 12.56
C PHE A 13 -9.91 12.84 13.61
N GLY A 14 -9.69 14.07 14.09
CA GLY A 14 -10.49 14.65 15.17
C GLY A 14 -11.97 14.79 14.80
N ILE A 15 -12.26 15.25 13.58
CA ILE A 15 -13.63 15.41 13.07
C ILE A 15 -14.28 14.05 12.89
N THR A 16 -13.55 13.12 12.30
CA THR A 16 -14.00 11.76 12.06
C THR A 16 -14.40 11.06 13.37
N ARG A 17 -13.62 11.24 14.43
CA ARG A 17 -13.98 10.71 15.77
C ARG A 17 -15.26 11.34 16.31
N GLU A 18 -15.45 12.64 16.15
CA GLU A 18 -16.70 13.31 16.59
C GLU A 18 -17.92 12.85 15.79
N ILE A 19 -17.77 12.62 14.47
CA ILE A 19 -18.80 12.00 13.64
C ILE A 19 -19.22 10.65 14.24
N LEU A 20 -18.25 9.77 14.50
CA LEU A 20 -18.50 8.43 15.03
C LEU A 20 -19.15 8.44 16.41
N LYS A 21 -18.75 9.36 17.30
CA LYS A 21 -19.38 9.52 18.61
C LYS A 21 -20.85 9.92 18.49
N LYS A 22 -21.20 10.80 17.54
CA LYS A 22 -22.56 11.33 17.41
C LYS A 22 -23.56 10.37 16.77
N ILE A 23 -23.11 9.48 15.89
CA ILE A 23 -23.99 8.49 15.27
C ILE A 23 -24.23 7.26 16.17
N ASP A 24 -23.83 7.33 17.45
CA ASP A 24 -23.84 6.24 18.44
C ASP A 24 -23.29 4.94 17.81
N PHE A 25 -22.18 5.10 17.09
CA PHE A 25 -21.64 4.00 16.31
C PHE A 25 -21.11 2.96 17.27
N ASN A 26 -21.79 1.81 17.32
CA ASN A 26 -21.33 0.71 18.13
C ASN A 26 -20.02 0.18 17.53
N PHE A 27 -18.89 0.48 18.17
CA PHE A 27 -17.56 -0.01 17.76
C PHE A 27 -17.47 -1.54 17.70
N SER A 28 -18.42 -2.29 18.28
CA SER A 28 -18.51 -3.75 18.10
C SER A 28 -19.12 -4.18 16.74
N LYS A 29 -19.69 -3.25 15.97
CA LYS A 29 -20.18 -3.44 14.59
C LYS A 29 -19.22 -2.93 13.51
N MET A 30 -18.31 -2.03 13.87
CA MET A 30 -17.13 -1.70 13.06
C MET A 30 -16.22 -2.93 13.06
N GLY A 31 -15.54 -3.23 11.95
CA GLY A 31 -14.44 -4.18 12.03
C GLY A 31 -13.51 -3.75 13.16
N SER A 32 -12.95 -4.72 13.90
CA SER A 32 -12.07 -4.40 15.04
C SER A 32 -10.87 -3.50 14.62
N GLU A 33 -10.61 -3.46 13.33
CA GLU A 33 -9.57 -2.79 12.57
C GLU A 33 -9.75 -1.26 12.50
N GLU A 34 -10.88 -0.80 11.95
CA GLU A 34 -11.11 0.62 11.69
C GLU A 34 -11.36 1.37 13.00
N ALA A 35 -11.99 0.70 13.97
CA ALA A 35 -12.10 1.18 15.34
C ALA A 35 -10.71 1.33 15.99
N LYS A 36 -9.82 0.34 15.84
CA LYS A 36 -8.44 0.43 16.34
C LYS A 36 -7.66 1.54 15.63
N PHE A 37 -7.79 1.70 14.32
CA PHE A 37 -7.12 2.76 13.56
C PHE A 37 -7.49 4.15 14.10
N LEU A 38 -8.78 4.39 14.33
CA LEU A 38 -9.25 5.71 14.77
C LEU A 38 -9.06 5.97 16.26
N ILE A 39 -9.09 4.97 17.15
CA ILE A 39 -9.07 5.18 18.61
C ILE A 39 -7.66 5.11 19.21
N PHE A 40 -6.69 4.51 18.50
CA PHE A 40 -5.39 4.11 19.08
C PHE A 40 -4.33 5.21 19.17
N PRO A 41 -4.63 6.30 19.88
CA PRO A 41 -3.62 6.73 20.83
C PRO A 41 -4.17 6.81 22.26
N GLU A 42 -5.49 6.71 22.42
CA GLU A 42 -6.17 6.98 23.69
C GLU A 42 -6.35 5.73 24.56
N LEU A 43 -6.19 4.53 24.00
CA LEU A 43 -6.27 3.26 24.72
C LEU A 43 -5.05 2.37 24.45
N PRO A 44 -4.42 1.78 25.49
CA PRO A 44 -3.38 0.77 25.31
C PRO A 44 -3.97 -0.47 24.62
N ARG A 45 -3.26 -1.05 23.66
CA ARG A 45 -3.58 -2.37 23.12
C ARG A 45 -3.12 -3.39 24.16
N GLU A 46 -3.99 -4.32 24.54
CA GLU A 46 -3.56 -5.54 25.21
C GLU A 46 -2.94 -6.48 24.16
N GLY A 47 -1.70 -6.91 24.39
CA GLY A 47 -0.98 -7.86 23.54
C GLY A 47 0.38 -7.36 23.03
N ASN A 48 1.33 -8.28 22.88
CA ASN A 48 2.65 -7.97 22.32
C ASN A 48 2.50 -7.53 20.85
N LEU A 49 2.87 -6.29 20.56
CA LEU A 49 2.96 -5.75 19.20
C LEU A 49 3.87 -6.66 18.38
N SER A 50 3.33 -7.24 17.32
CA SER A 50 3.94 -8.29 16.51
C SER A 50 3.84 -7.84 15.07
N LEU A 51 5.00 -7.69 14.40
CA LEU A 51 5.05 -7.23 13.01
C LEU A 51 4.41 -8.26 12.06
N THR A 52 4.55 -9.58 12.30
CA THR A 52 3.99 -10.66 11.43
C THR A 52 4.00 -12.09 12.05
N VAL A 53 3.72 -12.31 13.34
CA VAL A 53 3.55 -13.72 13.80
C VAL A 53 2.19 -13.88 14.43
N ARG A 54 1.33 -14.62 13.71
CA ARG A 54 -0.01 -15.07 14.11
C ARG A 54 -1.03 -13.97 14.32
N GLN A 55 -0.82 -12.79 13.76
CA GLN A 55 -1.86 -11.77 13.64
C GLN A 55 -2.59 -11.94 12.31
N SER A 56 -3.92 -11.78 12.31
CA SER A 56 -4.69 -11.71 11.06
C SER A 56 -4.14 -10.58 10.18
N TYR A 57 -4.19 -10.71 8.86
CA TYR A 57 -3.73 -9.73 7.86
C TYR A 57 -4.05 -8.28 8.24
N ASP A 58 -5.32 -8.10 8.53
CA ASP A 58 -5.99 -7.01 9.20
C ASP A 58 -5.16 -6.38 10.35
N ASN A 59 -4.79 -7.18 11.35
CA ASN A 59 -4.09 -6.73 12.56
C ASN A 59 -2.57 -6.57 12.40
N GLN A 60 -1.98 -6.97 11.26
CA GLN A 60 -0.54 -6.89 11.06
C GLN A 60 -0.06 -5.44 11.02
N LEU A 61 0.77 -5.07 12.00
CA LEU A 61 1.51 -3.82 12.01
C LEU A 61 2.69 -3.92 11.03
N ARG A 62 2.43 -3.87 9.72
CA ARG A 62 3.45 -3.33 8.81
C ARG A 62 3.27 -1.82 8.85
N TYR A 63 4.38 -1.07 8.89
CA TYR A 63 4.35 0.37 8.67
C TYR A 63 3.38 0.65 7.51
N SER A 64 2.20 1.18 7.83
CA SER A 64 1.13 1.29 6.86
C SER A 64 1.48 2.44 5.96
N MET A 65 1.98 2.12 4.77
CA MET A 65 2.16 3.10 3.71
C MET A 65 0.79 3.75 3.43
N LEU A 66 0.81 5.00 2.97
CA LEU A 66 -0.38 5.79 2.72
C LEU A 66 -1.51 5.02 1.99
N PRO A 67 -1.28 4.21 0.94
CA PRO A 67 -2.35 3.46 0.29
C PRO A 67 -3.14 2.54 1.22
N ARG A 68 -2.45 1.84 2.14
CA ARG A 68 -3.12 0.98 3.14
C ARG A 68 -3.95 1.82 4.12
N VAL A 69 -3.41 2.97 4.52
CA VAL A 69 -4.13 3.93 5.38
C VAL A 69 -5.38 4.45 4.66
N GLU A 70 -5.26 4.79 3.39
CA GLU A 70 -6.38 5.22 2.55
C GLU A 70 -7.46 4.16 2.40
N ASP A 71 -7.10 2.89 2.24
CA ASP A 71 -8.07 1.80 2.18
C ASP A 71 -8.86 1.67 3.48
N ILE A 72 -8.20 1.81 4.64
CA ILE A 72 -8.88 1.85 5.94
C ILE A 72 -9.81 3.07 6.02
N MET A 73 -9.34 4.25 5.61
CA MET A 73 -10.16 5.47 5.59
C MET A 73 -11.39 5.32 4.67
N LYS A 74 -11.25 4.68 3.51
CA LYS A 74 -12.36 4.41 2.59
C LYS A 74 -13.37 3.42 3.19
N LYS A 75 -12.92 2.40 3.92
CA LYS A 75 -13.83 1.51 4.67
C LYS A 75 -14.64 2.30 5.70
N ILE A 76 -14.01 3.25 6.40
CA ILE A 76 -14.69 4.15 7.34
C ILE A 76 -15.72 5.01 6.60
N VAL A 77 -15.35 5.64 5.48
CA VAL A 77 -16.26 6.44 4.65
C VAL A 77 -17.48 5.63 4.21
N ASN A 78 -17.27 4.39 3.75
CA ASN A 78 -18.35 3.50 3.30
C ASN A 78 -19.35 3.17 4.41
N GLN A 79 -18.89 3.02 5.65
CA GLN A 79 -19.76 2.83 6.81
C GLN A 79 -20.48 4.13 7.19
N LEU A 80 -19.78 5.27 7.16
CA LEU A 80 -20.35 6.57 7.51
C LEU A 80 -21.47 7.01 6.56
N ARG A 81 -21.31 6.79 5.26
CA ARG A 81 -22.33 7.20 4.25
C ARG A 81 -23.66 6.46 4.41
N GLU A 82 -23.68 5.27 5.01
CA GLU A 82 -24.93 4.53 5.27
C GLU A 82 -25.77 5.18 6.38
N HIS A 83 -25.15 6.04 7.19
CA HIS A 83 -25.76 6.67 8.36
C HIS A 83 -25.97 8.19 8.19
N LEU A 84 -25.47 8.78 7.10
CA LEU A 84 -25.40 10.24 6.94
C LEU A 84 -25.93 10.69 5.58
N GLU A 85 -26.96 11.55 5.59
CA GLU A 85 -27.43 12.26 4.39
C GLU A 85 -26.89 13.70 4.33
N ILE A 86 -26.83 14.36 5.49
CA ILE A 86 -26.35 15.75 5.64
C ILE A 86 -25.41 15.82 6.83
N LEU A 87 -24.27 16.48 6.66
CA LEU A 87 -23.28 16.73 7.70
C LEU A 87 -22.98 18.23 7.78
N ASP A 88 -23.39 18.87 8.87
CA ASP A 88 -23.06 20.27 9.15
C ASP A 88 -21.87 20.32 10.11
N ILE A 89 -20.80 21.02 9.72
CA ILE A 89 -19.56 21.14 10.47
C ILE A 89 -19.33 22.62 10.79
N GLU A 90 -19.22 22.97 12.07
CA GLU A 90 -18.78 24.29 12.49
C GLU A 90 -17.30 24.24 12.90
N ILE A 91 -16.47 25.06 12.27
CA ILE A 91 -15.02 25.16 12.56
C ILE A 91 -14.61 26.62 12.79
N SER A 92 -13.50 26.82 13.51
CA SER A 92 -12.99 28.18 13.74
C SER A 92 -12.21 28.76 12.56
N ASP A 93 -11.46 27.92 11.86
CA ASP A 93 -10.71 28.23 10.63
C ASP A 93 -10.50 26.94 9.81
N LEU A 94 -10.25 27.06 8.51
CA LEU A 94 -9.95 25.92 7.64
C LEU A 94 -8.64 25.21 8.01
N SER A 95 -7.68 25.89 8.64
CA SER A 95 -6.46 25.25 9.17
C SER A 95 -6.75 24.23 10.27
N CYS A 96 -7.98 24.19 10.79
CA CYS A 96 -8.43 23.18 11.77
C CYS A 96 -8.67 21.81 11.14
N LEU A 97 -8.82 21.75 9.81
CA LEU A 97 -9.02 20.49 9.08
C LEU A 97 -7.66 19.82 8.89
N ALA A 98 -7.37 18.79 9.68
CA ALA A 98 -6.18 17.97 9.48
C ALA A 98 -6.31 17.10 8.22
N GLU A 99 -5.19 16.66 7.69
CA GLU A 99 -5.10 15.98 6.39
C GLU A 99 -5.93 14.69 6.31
N GLY A 100 -5.98 13.90 7.40
CA GLY A 100 -6.82 12.71 7.48
C GLY A 100 -8.32 13.02 7.44
N ASP A 101 -8.76 14.06 8.17
CA ASP A 101 -10.15 14.54 8.14
C ASP A 101 -10.50 15.13 6.77
N GLN A 102 -9.58 15.87 6.13
CA GLN A 102 -9.78 16.39 4.77
C GLN A 102 -10.03 15.24 3.79
N PHE A 103 -9.23 14.18 3.85
CA PHE A 103 -9.42 12.98 3.03
C PHE A 103 -10.82 12.39 3.22
N ILE A 104 -11.21 12.11 4.47
CA ILE A 104 -12.51 11.49 4.77
C ILE A 104 -13.67 12.38 4.32
N LEU A 105 -13.60 13.69 4.55
CA LEU A 105 -14.64 14.62 4.13
C LEU A 105 -14.74 14.72 2.60
N ASN A 106 -13.62 14.74 1.89
CA ASN A 106 -13.60 14.74 0.42
C ASN A 106 -14.26 13.48 -0.14
N GLU A 107 -13.89 12.31 0.37
CA GLU A 107 -14.49 11.04 -0.05
C GLU A 107 -15.99 10.98 0.29
N LEU A 108 -16.41 11.42 1.48
CA LEU A 108 -17.81 11.47 1.88
C LEU A 108 -18.66 12.42 1.03
N SER A 109 -18.09 13.53 0.55
CA SER A 109 -18.82 14.59 -0.17
C SER A 109 -19.51 14.10 -1.45
N SER A 110 -19.07 12.97 -1.99
CA SER A 110 -19.68 12.32 -3.15
C SER A 110 -21.03 11.68 -2.85
N HIS A 111 -21.35 11.42 -1.58
CA HIS A 111 -22.57 10.74 -1.14
C HIS A 111 -23.37 11.54 -0.10
N VAL A 112 -22.68 12.38 0.68
CA VAL A 112 -23.25 13.12 1.81
C VAL A 112 -23.16 14.62 1.52
N LYS A 113 -24.25 15.36 1.76
CA LYS A 113 -24.19 16.83 1.66
C LYS A 113 -23.45 17.40 2.87
N ILE A 114 -22.23 17.89 2.64
CA ILE A 114 -21.40 18.49 3.69
C ILE A 114 -21.52 20.02 3.66
N ASN A 115 -21.94 20.62 4.76
CA ASN A 115 -21.98 22.08 4.93
C ASN A 115 -20.95 22.50 5.98
N ILE A 116 -19.94 23.27 5.59
CA ILE A 116 -18.93 23.79 6.52
C ILE A 116 -19.24 25.27 6.82
N LYS A 117 -19.40 25.58 8.10
CA LYS A 117 -19.64 26.94 8.60
C LYS A 117 -18.45 27.39 9.45
N ILE A 118 -17.82 28.49 9.05
CA ILE A 118 -16.71 29.07 9.79
C ILE A 118 -17.27 30.02 10.85
N ILE A 119 -17.01 29.74 12.13
CA ILE A 119 -17.43 30.56 13.27
C ILE A 119 -16.17 31.04 13.99
N PRO A 120 -15.82 32.34 13.90
CA PRO A 120 -14.65 32.89 14.57
C PRO A 120 -14.74 32.74 16.10
N ILE A 121 -13.96 31.82 16.69
CA ILE A 121 -13.89 31.63 18.14
C ILE A 121 -12.78 32.53 18.70
N ARG A 122 -13.09 33.35 19.73
CA ARG A 122 -12.16 34.33 20.32
C ARG A 122 -10.96 33.73 21.08
N LYS A 123 -11.00 32.43 21.38
CA LYS A 123 -9.89 31.64 21.94
C LYS A 123 -9.91 30.28 21.28
N ILE A 124 -9.09 30.09 20.25
CA ILE A 124 -8.74 28.74 19.81
C ILE A 124 -7.85 28.17 20.93
N ARG A 125 -8.34 27.17 21.64
CA ARG A 125 -7.48 26.39 22.52
C ARG A 125 -6.70 25.43 21.62
N TYR A 126 -5.47 25.78 21.31
CA TYR A 126 -4.58 24.87 20.58
C TYR A 126 -4.21 23.73 21.52
N ILE A 127 -4.92 22.59 21.43
CA ILE A 127 -4.50 21.34 22.07
C ILE A 127 -3.06 20.99 21.64
N TYR A 128 -2.68 21.41 20.42
CA TYR A 128 -1.31 21.41 19.91
C TYR A 128 -0.30 22.07 20.85
N GLU A 129 -0.53 23.33 21.24
CA GLU A 129 0.37 24.05 22.14
C GLU A 129 0.41 23.36 23.50
N ASP A 130 -0.75 22.94 24.03
CA ASP A 130 -0.81 22.23 25.32
C ASP A 130 -0.02 20.89 25.29
N ILE A 131 -0.05 20.11 24.20
CA ILE A 131 0.70 18.84 24.12
C ILE A 131 2.21 19.11 23.93
N PHE A 132 2.59 19.97 22.99
CA PHE A 132 4.00 20.24 22.67
C PHE A 132 4.74 21.04 23.74
N LEU A 133 4.03 21.82 24.55
CA LEU A 133 4.60 22.62 25.64
C LEU A 133 4.65 21.85 26.98
N ASN A 134 3.76 20.88 27.21
CA ASN A 134 3.69 20.17 28.50
C ASN A 134 4.33 18.77 28.51
N GLN A 135 4.73 18.23 27.35
CA GLN A 135 5.42 16.94 27.26
C GLN A 135 6.93 17.11 27.05
N SER A 136 7.71 16.19 27.61
CA SER A 136 9.14 16.05 27.36
C SER A 136 9.43 15.54 25.94
N ALA A 137 10.67 15.71 25.48
CA ALA A 137 11.09 15.20 24.17
C ALA A 137 10.92 13.67 24.04
N GLU A 138 11.14 12.93 25.13
CA GLU A 138 10.98 11.47 25.13
C GLU A 138 9.50 11.06 25.06
N GLU A 139 8.62 11.73 25.81
CA GLU A 139 7.18 11.47 25.74
C GLU A 139 6.61 11.77 24.36
N LEU A 140 7.07 12.86 23.73
CA LEU A 140 6.71 13.20 22.36
C LEU A 140 7.25 12.17 21.36
N HIS A 141 8.48 11.68 21.53
CA HIS A 141 9.02 10.64 20.67
C HIS A 141 8.15 9.37 20.71
N GLU A 142 7.85 8.88 21.92
CA GLU A 142 7.00 7.72 22.13
C GLU A 142 5.59 7.92 21.56
N LEU A 143 5.03 9.13 21.69
CA LEU A 143 3.76 9.48 21.07
C LEU A 143 3.84 9.45 19.54
N GLY A 144 4.92 9.99 18.96
CA GLY A 144 5.18 9.96 17.52
C GLY A 144 5.29 8.54 16.96
N LEU A 145 5.94 7.63 17.71
CA LEU A 145 6.01 6.20 17.38
C LEU A 145 4.65 5.53 17.44
N LYS A 146 3.82 5.84 18.44
CA LYS A 146 2.45 5.31 18.54
C LYS A 146 1.64 5.69 17.32
N TYR A 147 1.60 6.96 16.94
CA TYR A 147 0.89 7.41 15.74
C TYR A 147 1.46 6.80 14.45
N LEU A 148 2.79 6.70 14.33
CA LEU A 148 3.43 6.06 13.19
C LEU A 148 3.00 4.59 13.06
N SER A 149 2.91 3.87 14.18
CA SER A 149 2.57 2.46 14.21
C SER A 149 1.15 2.18 13.73
N VAL A 150 0.19 3.07 14.00
CA VAL A 150 -1.20 2.90 13.56
C VAL A 150 -1.55 3.61 12.27
N GLY A 151 -0.59 4.24 11.61
CA GLY A 151 -0.83 4.85 10.30
C GLY A 151 -1.48 6.24 10.37
N ASP A 152 -1.52 6.91 11.53
CA ASP A 152 -1.76 8.36 11.57
C ASP A 152 -0.44 9.08 11.23
N LEU A 153 -0.09 9.00 9.95
CA LEU A 153 1.18 9.45 9.42
C LEU A 153 1.35 10.96 9.57
N TRP A 154 0.27 11.74 9.48
CA TRP A 154 0.34 13.19 9.59
C TRP A 154 0.53 13.66 11.03
N ALA A 155 -0.10 13.02 12.02
CA ALA A 155 0.17 13.33 13.43
C ALA A 155 1.63 12.97 13.78
N SER A 156 2.11 11.80 13.34
CA SER A 156 3.50 11.40 13.48
C SER A 156 4.47 12.42 12.85
N LYS A 157 4.18 12.88 11.63
CA LYS A 157 4.97 13.88 10.90
C LYS A 157 5.05 15.20 11.67
N LYS A 158 3.93 15.69 12.20
CA LYS A 158 3.87 16.93 12.99
C LYS A 158 4.76 16.82 14.23
N ILE A 159 4.69 15.70 14.94
CA ILE A 159 5.49 15.44 16.14
C ILE A 159 6.98 15.37 15.83
N PHE A 160 7.39 14.53 14.87
CA PHE A 160 8.81 14.39 14.54
C PHE A 160 9.40 15.65 13.90
N THR A 161 8.61 16.42 13.13
CA THR A 161 9.04 17.73 12.63
C THR A 161 9.34 18.69 13.78
N TYR A 162 8.48 18.76 14.80
CA TYR A 162 8.72 19.57 15.99
C TYR A 162 9.97 19.12 16.74
N LEU A 163 10.13 17.81 16.96
CA LEU A 163 11.29 17.26 17.67
C LEU A 163 12.61 17.58 16.95
N VAL A 164 12.66 17.38 15.63
CA VAL A 164 13.84 17.70 14.81
C VAL A 164 14.14 19.20 14.86
N ASN A 165 13.14 20.07 14.68
CA ASN A 165 13.36 21.51 14.67
C ASN A 165 13.79 22.08 16.03
N LYS A 166 13.35 21.48 17.13
CA LYS A 166 13.59 21.99 18.49
C LYS A 166 14.82 21.40 19.15
N TYR A 167 15.08 20.11 18.97
CA TYR A 167 16.09 19.35 19.71
C TYR A 167 17.24 18.83 18.84
N ASP A 168 17.12 18.87 17.50
CA ASP A 168 18.13 18.41 16.54
C ASP A 168 18.71 17.01 16.86
N ASN A 169 17.83 16.06 17.24
CA ASN A 169 18.22 14.69 17.57
C ASN A 169 18.16 13.78 16.34
N ARG A 170 19.25 13.05 16.06
CA ARG A 170 19.38 12.10 14.95
C ARG A 170 18.33 10.99 14.97
N ARG A 171 17.95 10.48 16.16
CA ARG A 171 16.89 9.46 16.28
C ARG A 171 15.58 9.97 15.66
N ASP A 172 15.23 11.22 15.91
CA ASP A 172 14.01 11.84 15.41
C ASP A 172 14.11 12.18 13.92
N VAL A 173 15.30 12.52 13.41
CA VAL A 173 15.55 12.70 11.97
C VAL A 173 15.24 11.42 11.20
N PHE A 174 15.72 10.26 11.68
CA PHE A 174 15.46 8.97 11.03
C PHE A 174 13.97 8.61 11.04
N LYS A 175 13.27 8.87 12.15
CA LYS A 175 11.82 8.65 12.23
C LYS A 175 11.04 9.59 11.33
N LEU A 176 11.41 10.87 11.26
CA LEU A 176 10.82 11.82 10.32
C LEU A 176 10.99 11.37 8.86
N ALA A 177 12.19 10.92 8.48
CA ALA A 177 12.44 10.35 7.15
C ALA A 177 11.53 9.16 6.86
N THR A 178 11.36 8.27 7.85
CA THR A 178 10.47 7.11 7.76
C THR A 178 9.00 7.52 7.58
N THR A 179 8.54 8.53 8.32
CA THR A 179 7.19 9.07 8.16
C THR A 179 6.97 9.67 6.77
N TYR A 180 7.94 10.42 6.23
CA TYR A 180 7.86 10.94 4.87
C TYR A 180 7.81 9.83 3.81
N ASN A 181 8.60 8.76 3.99
CA ASN A 181 8.54 7.60 3.10
C ASN A 181 7.15 6.96 3.13
N MET A 182 6.57 6.77 4.32
CA MET A 182 5.23 6.20 4.48
C MET A 182 4.13 7.08 3.86
N LEU A 183 4.31 8.41 3.86
CA LEU A 183 3.45 9.38 3.18
C LEU A 183 3.67 9.46 1.65
N LEU A 184 4.58 8.64 1.10
CA LEU A 184 5.02 8.71 -0.30
C LEU A 184 5.68 10.05 -0.70
N GLU A 185 6.07 10.88 0.27
CA GLU A 185 6.88 12.09 0.08
C GLU A 185 8.38 11.71 -0.04
N THR A 186 8.69 10.86 -1.02
CA THR A 186 9.98 10.13 -1.10
C THR A 186 11.21 11.01 -1.26
N GLU A 187 11.10 12.17 -1.92
CA GLU A 187 12.20 13.14 -2.04
C GLU A 187 12.57 13.76 -0.67
N LYS A 188 11.56 14.05 0.18
CA LYS A 188 11.82 14.52 1.55
C LYS A 188 12.39 13.41 2.41
N ALA A 189 11.90 12.18 2.24
CA ALA A 189 12.47 11.02 2.92
C ALA A 189 13.96 10.87 2.58
N GLU A 190 14.32 10.97 1.31
CA GLU A 190 15.72 10.95 0.85
C GLU A 190 16.56 12.05 1.54
N TYR A 191 16.07 13.29 1.56
CA TYR A 191 16.76 14.40 2.23
C TYR A 191 17.07 14.08 3.70
N TYR A 192 16.07 13.63 4.47
CA TYR A 192 16.26 13.35 5.88
C TYR A 192 17.08 12.09 6.16
N TYR A 193 17.04 11.06 5.30
CA TYR A 193 17.97 9.93 5.42
C TYR A 193 19.42 10.33 5.16
N ASN A 194 19.67 11.21 4.18
CA ASN A 194 21.01 11.77 3.96
C ASN A 194 21.46 12.64 5.14
N LEU A 195 20.56 13.45 5.71
CA LEU A 195 20.83 14.23 6.91
C LEU A 195 21.14 13.34 8.13
N TYR A 196 20.47 12.20 8.26
CA TYR A 196 20.69 11.26 9.37
C TYR A 196 22.11 10.68 9.37
N LYS A 197 22.62 10.26 8.21
CA LYS A 197 23.98 9.67 8.10
C LYS A 197 25.13 10.67 8.02
N HIS A 198 24.85 11.98 8.07
CA HIS A 198 25.87 13.01 7.85
C HIS A 198 26.88 13.13 9.01
N ASP A 199 26.56 12.62 10.19
CA ASP A 199 27.50 12.59 11.32
C ASP A 199 28.62 11.55 11.17
N GLY A 200 28.49 10.62 10.22
CA GLY A 200 29.49 9.60 9.94
C GLY A 200 29.45 8.40 10.87
N GLU A 201 28.47 8.31 11.78
CA GLU A 201 28.31 7.16 12.66
C GLU A 201 27.95 5.91 11.84
N VAL A 202 28.62 4.79 12.11
CA VAL A 202 28.50 3.56 11.31
C VAL A 202 27.06 3.06 11.26
N ASP A 203 26.40 2.97 12.41
CA ASP A 203 25.01 2.51 12.51
C ASP A 203 24.05 3.41 11.72
N HIS A 204 24.31 4.72 11.73
CA HIS A 204 23.50 5.69 11.00
C HIS A 204 23.69 5.55 9.50
N ILE A 205 24.93 5.38 9.03
CA ILE A 205 25.24 5.12 7.62
C ILE A 205 24.55 3.84 7.16
N VAL A 206 24.70 2.74 7.92
CA VAL A 206 24.13 1.44 7.58
C VAL A 206 22.61 1.52 7.45
N ALA A 207 21.94 2.08 8.45
CA ALA A 207 20.48 2.22 8.46
C ALA A 207 19.99 3.17 7.35
N ALA A 208 20.63 4.33 7.17
CA ALA A 208 20.26 5.28 6.13
C ALA A 208 20.46 4.72 4.72
N ASN A 209 21.62 4.11 4.45
CA ASN A 209 21.94 3.55 3.14
C ASN A 209 20.99 2.41 2.79
N TYR A 210 20.59 1.58 3.75
CA TYR A 210 19.54 0.58 3.53
C TYR A 210 18.22 1.24 3.11
N MET A 211 17.75 2.26 3.85
CA MET A 211 16.49 2.93 3.55
C MET A 211 16.54 3.69 2.21
N LEU A 212 17.63 4.38 1.92
CA LEU A 212 17.88 5.04 0.64
C LEU A 212 17.89 4.03 -0.52
N ALA A 213 18.52 2.87 -0.33
CA ALA A 213 18.47 1.82 -1.34
C ALA A 213 17.05 1.34 -1.60
N MET A 214 16.21 1.19 -0.57
CA MET A 214 14.80 0.84 -0.74
C MET A 214 13.99 1.96 -1.41
N LEU A 215 14.33 3.23 -1.18
CA LEU A 215 13.73 4.34 -1.94
C LEU A 215 14.00 4.18 -3.43
N TYR A 216 15.28 4.07 -3.83
CA TYR A 216 15.65 3.92 -5.24
C TYR A 216 15.17 2.61 -5.86
N ALA A 217 15.13 1.52 -5.09
CA ALA A 217 14.72 0.23 -5.60
C ALA A 217 13.20 0.08 -5.70
N ARG A 218 12.40 0.76 -4.86
CA ARG A 218 10.97 0.43 -4.70
C ARG A 218 10.05 1.62 -4.52
N HIS A 219 10.39 2.58 -3.66
CA HIS A 219 9.41 3.55 -3.18
C HIS A 219 9.34 4.83 -4.01
N HIS A 220 10.46 5.26 -4.60
CA HIS A 220 10.44 6.40 -5.50
C HIS A 220 9.46 6.17 -6.66
N PRO A 221 8.87 7.24 -7.22
CA PRO A 221 8.21 7.19 -8.52
C PRO A 221 9.13 6.53 -9.55
N LYS A 222 8.57 5.80 -10.51
CA LYS A 222 9.33 4.99 -11.49
C LYS A 222 10.46 5.77 -12.16
N TYR A 223 10.25 7.06 -12.49
CA TYR A 223 11.25 7.93 -13.13
C TYR A 223 12.42 8.35 -12.21
N LEU A 224 12.31 8.15 -10.89
CA LEU A 224 13.38 8.37 -9.91
C LEU A 224 13.98 7.05 -9.38
N GLN A 225 13.46 5.89 -9.79
CA GLN A 225 14.03 4.60 -9.38
C GLN A 225 15.38 4.38 -10.06
N ASP A 226 16.39 3.98 -9.28
CA ASP A 226 17.75 3.73 -9.75
C ASP A 226 18.33 2.48 -9.06
N ASN A 227 18.23 1.34 -9.73
CA ASN A 227 18.73 0.07 -9.22
C ASN A 227 20.25 0.10 -8.99
N GLN A 228 21.01 0.83 -9.80
CA GLN A 228 22.46 0.89 -9.67
C GLN A 228 22.86 1.68 -8.42
N LYS A 229 22.20 2.81 -8.17
CA LYS A 229 22.39 3.60 -6.94
C LYS A 229 22.00 2.79 -5.70
N ALA A 230 20.90 2.04 -5.77
CA ALA A 230 20.51 1.13 -4.70
C ALA A 230 21.57 0.05 -4.41
N ILE A 231 22.17 -0.55 -5.46
CA ILE A 231 23.27 -1.52 -5.32
C ILE A 231 24.46 -0.90 -4.60
N VAL A 232 24.89 0.29 -5.01
CA VAL A 232 26.04 1.00 -4.41
C VAL A 232 25.80 1.23 -2.92
N LEU A 233 24.64 1.80 -2.56
CA LEU A 233 24.28 2.08 -1.17
C LEU A 233 24.26 0.81 -0.30
N LEU A 234 23.70 -0.29 -0.82
CA LEU A 234 23.68 -1.56 -0.09
C LEU A 234 25.07 -2.12 0.14
N ASN A 235 25.94 -2.05 -0.87
CA ASN A 235 27.32 -2.53 -0.76
C ASN A 235 28.14 -1.67 0.19
N GLU A 236 28.01 -0.34 0.14
CA GLU A 236 28.64 0.57 1.12
C GLU A 236 28.23 0.22 2.55
N ALA A 237 26.93 0.00 2.80
CA ALA A 237 26.45 -0.39 4.12
C ALA A 237 26.94 -1.79 4.52
N TYR A 238 26.99 -2.74 3.58
CA TYR A 238 27.44 -4.09 3.86
C TYR A 238 28.93 -4.16 4.17
N ASP A 239 29.76 -3.37 3.48
CA ASP A 239 31.20 -3.33 3.73
C ASP A 239 31.55 -2.90 5.16
N LEU A 240 30.66 -2.16 5.83
CA LEU A 240 30.79 -1.74 7.23
C LEU A 240 30.37 -2.83 8.24
N ILE A 241 29.54 -3.79 7.85
CA ILE A 241 28.91 -4.77 8.77
C ILE A 241 29.13 -6.23 8.37
N LYS A 242 29.88 -6.52 7.30
CA LYS A 242 30.05 -7.88 6.75
C LYS A 242 30.80 -8.85 7.65
N ASP A 243 31.59 -8.33 8.59
CA ASP A 243 32.44 -9.14 9.46
C ASP A 243 31.65 -9.82 10.59
N GLU A 244 30.43 -9.33 10.88
CA GLU A 244 29.55 -9.89 11.90
C GLU A 244 28.22 -10.37 11.29
N VAL A 245 27.77 -11.56 11.68
CA VAL A 245 26.46 -12.08 11.26
C VAL A 245 25.38 -11.47 12.17
N THR A 246 24.84 -10.34 11.74
CA THR A 246 23.74 -9.61 12.40
C THR A 246 22.46 -9.64 11.56
N LEU A 247 21.31 -9.30 12.16
CA LEU A 247 20.05 -9.17 11.41
C LEU A 247 20.17 -8.07 10.34
N GLU A 248 20.88 -6.99 10.65
CA GLU A 248 21.16 -5.87 9.75
C GLU A 248 21.96 -6.34 8.52
N SER A 249 23.00 -7.15 8.72
CA SER A 249 23.81 -7.70 7.63
C SER A 249 22.99 -8.59 6.69
N ILE A 250 22.15 -9.46 7.26
CA ILE A 250 21.26 -10.36 6.52
C ILE A 250 20.19 -9.57 5.77
N PHE A 251 19.58 -8.58 6.43
CA PHE A 251 18.51 -7.77 5.84
C PHE A 251 19.04 -6.85 4.72
N ASN A 252 20.25 -6.32 4.88
CA ASN A 252 20.94 -5.62 3.81
C ASN A 252 21.13 -6.52 2.58
N ARG A 253 21.66 -7.74 2.77
CA ARG A 253 21.86 -8.69 1.66
C ARG A 253 20.56 -9.20 1.06
N ASN A 254 19.49 -9.30 1.85
CA ASN A 254 18.14 -9.53 1.32
C ASN A 254 17.67 -8.38 0.40
N GLY A 255 17.97 -7.13 0.76
CA GLY A 255 17.76 -5.98 -0.12
C GLY A 255 18.55 -6.06 -1.42
N TYR A 256 19.78 -6.59 -1.37
CA TYR A 256 20.61 -6.80 -2.57
C TYR A 256 20.08 -7.95 -3.43
N ALA A 257 19.59 -9.03 -2.81
CA ALA A 257 18.95 -10.16 -3.50
C ALA A 257 17.76 -9.72 -4.35
N LEU A 258 16.94 -8.78 -3.87
CA LEU A 258 15.88 -8.14 -4.67
C LEU A 258 16.43 -7.52 -5.97
N LEU A 259 17.56 -6.82 -5.91
CA LEU A 259 18.13 -6.14 -7.07
C LEU A 259 18.69 -7.15 -8.08
N LEU A 260 19.34 -8.21 -7.61
CA LEU A 260 19.74 -9.34 -8.46
C LEU A 260 18.54 -9.98 -9.17
N PHE A 261 17.46 -10.22 -8.44
CA PHE A 261 16.22 -10.77 -9.00
C PHE A 261 15.66 -9.87 -10.11
N LYS A 262 15.57 -8.56 -9.86
CA LYS A 262 15.12 -7.56 -10.85
C LYS A 262 15.99 -7.52 -12.11
N MET A 263 17.28 -7.85 -11.99
CA MET A 263 18.21 -7.94 -13.12
C MET A 263 18.16 -9.28 -13.85
N GLY A 264 17.23 -10.18 -13.49
CA GLY A 264 17.11 -11.52 -14.07
C GLY A 264 18.18 -12.51 -13.58
N LYS A 265 18.98 -12.16 -12.57
CA LYS A 265 20.03 -13.02 -12.01
C LYS A 265 19.46 -13.95 -10.94
N VAL A 266 18.50 -14.79 -11.32
CA VAL A 266 17.68 -15.55 -10.36
C VAL A 266 18.50 -16.61 -9.64
N GLU A 267 19.44 -17.29 -10.30
CA GLU A 267 20.30 -18.31 -9.69
C GLU A 267 21.25 -17.70 -8.65
N GLU A 268 21.87 -16.55 -8.97
CA GLU A 268 22.70 -15.80 -8.01
C GLU A 268 21.86 -15.40 -6.78
N THR A 269 20.62 -14.99 -7.00
CA THR A 269 19.66 -14.62 -5.94
C THR A 269 19.36 -15.81 -5.04
N ILE A 270 19.09 -16.99 -5.60
CA ILE A 270 18.82 -18.22 -4.85
C ILE A 270 20.00 -18.58 -3.95
N ILE A 271 21.23 -18.50 -4.46
CA ILE A 271 22.45 -18.79 -3.69
C ILE A 271 22.55 -17.84 -2.50
N LEU A 272 22.39 -16.54 -2.74
CA LEU A 272 22.48 -15.51 -1.70
C LEU A 272 21.39 -15.70 -0.63
N LEU A 273 20.14 -15.92 -1.03
CA LEU A 273 19.03 -16.13 -0.09
C LEU A 273 19.23 -17.39 0.77
N LYS A 274 19.76 -18.47 0.20
CA LYS A 274 20.12 -19.68 0.96
C LYS A 274 21.24 -19.41 1.96
N GLN A 275 22.22 -18.58 1.62
CA GLN A 275 23.26 -18.16 2.57
C GLN A 275 22.66 -17.35 3.73
N CYS A 276 21.80 -16.36 3.42
CA CYS A 276 21.07 -15.60 4.43
C CYS A 276 20.21 -16.49 5.34
N LEU A 277 19.51 -17.49 4.79
CA LEU A 277 18.72 -18.45 5.56
C LEU A 277 19.58 -19.36 6.46
N ASN A 278 20.83 -19.64 6.08
CA ASN A 278 21.74 -20.37 6.94
C ASN A 278 22.30 -19.48 8.05
N GLN A 279 22.56 -18.21 7.76
CA GLN A 279 23.02 -17.22 8.73
C GLN A 279 21.96 -16.90 9.79
N ILE A 280 20.69 -16.71 9.38
CA ILE A 280 19.62 -16.33 10.31
C ILE A 280 19.34 -17.42 11.36
N LYS A 281 19.59 -18.69 11.02
CA LYS A 281 19.48 -19.83 11.96
C LYS A 281 20.57 -19.83 13.04
N GLN A 282 21.65 -19.07 12.85
CA GLN A 282 22.72 -18.91 13.84
C GLN A 282 22.40 -17.79 14.84
N ILE A 283 21.46 -16.91 14.50
CA ILE A 283 20.93 -15.87 15.38
C ILE A 283 19.87 -16.49 16.28
N ASP A 284 19.71 -15.97 17.50
CA ASP A 284 18.72 -16.47 18.47
C ASP A 284 17.30 -16.48 17.87
N SER A 285 16.85 -17.69 17.51
CA SER A 285 15.56 -17.97 16.88
C SER A 285 14.37 -17.77 17.80
N SER A 286 14.60 -17.48 19.10
CA SER A 286 13.53 -17.13 20.03
C SER A 286 13.07 -15.68 19.89
N SER A 287 13.86 -14.82 19.21
CA SER A 287 13.46 -13.45 18.95
C SER A 287 12.39 -13.36 17.85
N PHE A 288 11.30 -12.65 18.17
CA PHE A 288 10.21 -12.39 17.23
C PHE A 288 10.70 -11.76 15.91
N SER A 289 11.71 -10.88 16.01
CA SER A 289 12.32 -10.20 14.86
C SER A 289 12.98 -11.20 13.89
N ALA A 290 13.75 -12.16 14.39
CA ALA A 290 14.42 -13.15 13.54
C ALA A 290 13.41 -14.01 12.75
N ILE A 291 12.29 -14.41 13.36
CA ILE A 291 11.24 -15.18 12.69
C ILE A 291 10.61 -14.39 11.54
N LEU A 292 10.33 -13.09 11.76
CA LEU A 292 9.84 -12.21 10.71
C LEU A 292 10.83 -12.15 9.53
N HIS A 293 12.09 -11.86 9.81
CA HIS A 293 13.11 -11.76 8.77
C HIS A 293 13.31 -13.08 8.02
N GLU A 294 13.23 -14.22 8.71
CA GLU A 294 13.28 -15.55 8.10
C GLU A 294 12.12 -15.75 7.11
N SER A 295 10.89 -15.35 7.50
CA SER A 295 9.73 -15.47 6.62
C SER A 295 9.90 -14.68 5.31
N VAL A 296 10.48 -13.47 5.37
CA VAL A 296 10.75 -12.65 4.18
C VAL A 296 11.79 -13.31 3.26
N LEU A 297 12.84 -13.91 3.84
CA LEU A 297 13.86 -14.63 3.07
C LEU A 297 13.26 -15.85 2.35
N TRP A 298 12.43 -16.63 3.05
CA TRP A 298 11.72 -17.75 2.43
C TRP A 298 10.77 -17.29 1.33
N PHE A 299 10.09 -16.16 1.51
CA PHE A 299 9.16 -15.64 0.51
C PHE A 299 9.88 -15.17 -0.76
N ASN A 300 11.00 -14.47 -0.61
CA ASN A 300 11.83 -14.09 -1.75
C ASN A 300 12.41 -15.34 -2.45
N LEU A 301 12.78 -16.38 -1.69
CA LEU A 301 13.27 -17.63 -2.26
C LEU A 301 12.17 -18.40 -3.00
N TYR A 302 10.94 -18.38 -2.48
CA TYR A 302 9.76 -18.89 -3.17
C TYR A 302 9.58 -18.22 -4.53
N GLN A 303 9.62 -16.88 -4.57
CA GLN A 303 9.50 -16.11 -5.82
C GLN A 303 10.58 -16.47 -6.84
N CYS A 304 11.81 -16.71 -6.36
CA CYS A 304 12.90 -17.18 -7.24
C CYS A 304 12.61 -18.55 -7.84
N TYR A 305 12.09 -19.51 -7.05
CA TYR A 305 11.73 -20.82 -7.56
C TYR A 305 10.57 -20.78 -8.56
N VAL A 306 9.59 -19.90 -8.34
CA VAL A 306 8.52 -19.66 -9.32
C VAL A 306 9.11 -19.12 -10.63
N ALA A 307 9.98 -18.13 -10.57
CA ALA A 307 10.56 -17.48 -11.75
C ALA A 307 11.37 -18.44 -12.65
N ILE A 308 12.00 -19.49 -12.09
CA ILE A 308 12.73 -20.51 -12.86
C ILE A 308 11.90 -21.78 -13.15
N GLY A 309 10.61 -21.80 -12.77
CA GLY A 309 9.72 -22.95 -12.98
C GLY A 309 10.02 -24.16 -12.09
N ASP A 310 10.74 -24.00 -10.97
CA ASP A 310 11.00 -25.09 -10.02
C ASP A 310 9.80 -25.30 -9.09
N ASN A 311 8.79 -25.97 -9.63
CA ASN A 311 7.53 -26.27 -8.96
C ASN A 311 7.69 -27.12 -7.69
N SER A 312 8.73 -27.95 -7.63
CA SER A 312 8.99 -28.80 -6.46
C SER A 312 9.45 -27.95 -5.27
N ASN A 313 10.44 -27.09 -5.50
CA ASN A 313 10.98 -26.26 -4.43
C ASN A 313 10.05 -25.09 -4.09
N SER A 314 9.35 -24.49 -5.05
CA SER A 314 8.34 -23.47 -4.75
C SER A 314 7.23 -24.02 -3.84
N ARG A 315 6.71 -25.24 -4.11
CA ARG A 315 5.74 -25.90 -3.22
C ARG A 315 6.30 -26.15 -1.82
N LYS A 316 7.52 -26.69 -1.71
CA LYS A 316 8.16 -26.91 -0.40
C LYS A 316 8.29 -25.62 0.39
N THR A 317 8.74 -24.55 -0.26
CA THR A 317 8.91 -23.25 0.38
C THR A 317 7.57 -22.65 0.81
N PHE A 318 6.50 -22.78 0.02
CA PHE A 318 5.17 -22.34 0.43
C PHE A 318 4.71 -23.00 1.74
N TYR A 319 4.91 -24.32 1.90
CA TYR A 319 4.53 -24.99 3.15
C TYR A 319 5.40 -24.57 4.35
N ILE A 320 6.66 -24.19 4.12
CA ILE A 320 7.49 -23.58 5.16
C ILE A 320 6.88 -22.24 5.59
N LEU A 321 6.58 -21.36 4.63
CA LEU A 321 5.97 -20.05 4.87
C LEU A 321 4.64 -20.16 5.61
N LYS A 322 3.77 -21.06 5.15
CA LYS A 322 2.48 -21.36 5.79
C LYS A 322 2.64 -21.78 7.25
N ASN A 323 3.71 -22.49 7.61
CA ASN A 323 3.96 -22.90 8.99
C ASN A 323 4.54 -21.77 9.84
N ILE A 324 5.37 -20.90 9.26
CA ILE A 324 5.97 -19.75 9.95
C ILE A 324 4.91 -18.68 10.26
N ASP A 325 4.15 -18.28 9.25
CA ASP A 325 3.11 -17.25 9.37
C ASP A 325 1.84 -17.65 8.58
N PRO A 326 0.94 -18.47 9.18
CA PRO A 326 -0.23 -19.05 8.50
C PRO A 326 -1.32 -18.03 8.15
N LEU A 327 -1.20 -16.78 8.59
CA LEU A 327 -2.25 -15.77 8.41
C LEU A 327 -1.86 -14.69 7.39
N PHE A 328 -0.66 -14.76 6.82
CA PHE A 328 -0.21 -13.81 5.81
C PHE A 328 -0.72 -14.19 4.42
N ILE A 329 -1.66 -13.41 3.92
CA ILE A 329 -2.49 -13.76 2.76
C ILE A 329 -1.70 -13.80 1.45
N GLU A 330 -0.65 -12.99 1.33
CA GLU A 330 0.14 -12.88 0.12
C GLU A 330 0.88 -14.19 -0.19
N TYR A 331 1.25 -14.99 0.82
CA TYR A 331 1.80 -16.33 0.57
C TYR A 331 0.81 -17.24 -0.16
N TYR A 332 -0.46 -17.17 0.23
CA TYR A 332 -1.52 -17.95 -0.38
C TYR A 332 -1.88 -17.40 -1.76
N LEU A 333 -1.83 -16.09 -1.96
CA LEU A 333 -2.13 -15.49 -3.26
C LEU A 333 -1.06 -15.78 -4.29
N GLU A 334 0.22 -15.64 -3.94
CA GLU A 334 1.29 -16.02 -4.86
C GLU A 334 1.26 -17.52 -5.17
N TYR A 335 0.99 -18.36 -4.16
CA TYR A 335 0.86 -19.79 -4.40
C TYR A 335 -0.36 -20.14 -5.25
N SER A 336 -1.48 -19.42 -5.09
CA SER A 336 -2.65 -19.57 -5.97
C SER A 336 -2.31 -19.17 -7.40
N ARG A 337 -1.59 -18.07 -7.64
CA ARG A 337 -1.13 -17.68 -8.98
C ARG A 337 -0.27 -18.78 -9.62
N ASN A 338 0.71 -19.28 -8.90
CA ASN A 338 1.54 -20.38 -9.39
C ASN A 338 0.71 -21.64 -9.69
N LEU A 339 -0.24 -22.02 -8.84
CA LEU A 339 -1.13 -23.16 -9.11
C LEU A 339 -2.03 -22.92 -10.33
N LEU A 340 -2.52 -21.70 -10.55
CA LEU A 340 -3.33 -21.38 -11.71
C LEU A 340 -2.56 -21.66 -13.02
N GLU A 341 -1.26 -21.38 -13.03
CA GLU A 341 -0.39 -21.61 -14.19
C GLU A 341 0.08 -23.07 -14.32
N THR A 342 0.24 -23.80 -13.21
CA THR A 342 0.95 -25.09 -13.19
C THR A 342 0.07 -26.31 -12.88
N ASP A 343 -1.07 -26.13 -12.20
CA ASP A 343 -1.94 -27.21 -11.69
C ASP A 343 -3.35 -26.65 -11.40
N ALA A 344 -4.08 -26.30 -12.47
CA ALA A 344 -5.38 -25.63 -12.40
C ALA A 344 -6.45 -26.42 -11.59
N GLU A 345 -6.37 -27.76 -11.58
CA GLU A 345 -7.28 -28.58 -10.75
C GLU A 345 -7.05 -28.33 -9.25
N LYS A 346 -5.80 -28.27 -8.80
CA LYS A 346 -5.47 -27.96 -7.40
C LYS A 346 -5.67 -26.50 -7.05
N PHE A 347 -5.59 -25.60 -8.03
CA PHE A 347 -5.84 -24.18 -7.80
C PHE A 347 -7.20 -23.94 -7.16
N LEU A 348 -8.27 -24.52 -7.71
CA LEU A 348 -9.63 -24.26 -7.23
C LEU A 348 -9.83 -24.75 -5.79
N GLU A 349 -9.39 -25.98 -5.50
CA GLU A 349 -9.42 -26.54 -4.13
C GLU A 349 -8.61 -25.67 -3.15
N PHE A 350 -7.44 -25.20 -3.58
CA PHE A 350 -6.56 -24.41 -2.74
C PHE A 350 -7.13 -23.01 -2.44
N ILE A 351 -7.56 -22.28 -3.47
CA ILE A 351 -8.03 -20.89 -3.30
C ILE A 351 -9.34 -20.81 -2.50
N GLU A 352 -10.17 -21.86 -2.56
CA GLU A 352 -11.38 -21.99 -1.75
C GLU A 352 -11.08 -22.37 -0.29
N SER A 353 -9.98 -23.08 -0.02
CA SER A 353 -9.58 -23.54 1.33
C SER A 353 -8.68 -22.56 2.09
N MET A 354 -8.41 -21.38 1.53
CA MET A 354 -7.65 -20.32 2.21
C MET A 354 -8.30 -19.91 3.55
N PRO A 355 -7.52 -19.62 4.62
CA PRO A 355 -8.06 -19.30 5.94
C PRO A 355 -9.10 -18.16 5.95
N HIS A 356 -10.20 -18.36 6.68
CA HIS A 356 -11.43 -17.54 6.62
C HIS A 356 -11.34 -16.08 7.09
N HIS A 357 -10.30 -15.69 7.84
CA HIS A 357 -10.16 -14.33 8.37
C HIS A 357 -9.67 -13.35 7.29
N SER A 358 -10.56 -13.07 6.32
CA SER A 358 -10.48 -12.13 5.17
C SER A 358 -10.94 -12.77 3.85
N ASN A 359 -12.02 -13.56 3.82
CA ASN A 359 -12.42 -14.31 2.60
C ASN A 359 -12.92 -13.48 1.40
N ASN A 360 -12.81 -12.14 1.44
CA ASN A 360 -13.45 -11.20 0.53
C ASN A 360 -12.51 -10.04 0.16
N PHE A 361 -11.43 -10.34 -0.57
CA PHE A 361 -10.51 -9.35 -1.17
C PHE A 361 -10.46 -9.53 -2.69
N ALA A 362 -10.09 -8.46 -3.40
CA ALA A 362 -10.23 -8.37 -4.84
C ALA A 362 -9.40 -9.41 -5.61
N GLU A 363 -8.17 -9.67 -5.16
CA GLU A 363 -7.20 -10.54 -5.81
C GLU A 363 -7.71 -11.99 -5.92
N LYS A 364 -8.42 -12.49 -4.90
CA LYS A 364 -9.00 -13.85 -4.94
C LYS A 364 -10.02 -13.95 -6.06
N TYR A 365 -10.88 -12.95 -6.17
CA TYR A 365 -11.90 -12.93 -7.20
C TYR A 365 -11.31 -12.68 -8.59
N SER A 366 -10.27 -11.87 -8.73
CA SER A 366 -9.57 -11.76 -10.01
C SER A 366 -8.98 -13.11 -10.44
N LEU A 367 -8.29 -13.84 -9.54
CA LEU A 367 -7.76 -15.17 -9.85
C LEU A 367 -8.84 -16.19 -10.21
N LEU A 368 -9.99 -16.18 -9.51
CA LEU A 368 -11.15 -16.99 -9.89
C LEU A 368 -11.72 -16.58 -11.25
N GLY A 369 -11.74 -15.27 -11.56
CA GLY A 369 -12.12 -14.74 -12.86
C GLY A 369 -11.26 -15.31 -13.99
N TYR A 370 -9.94 -15.30 -13.80
CA TYR A 370 -8.98 -15.90 -14.73
C TYR A 370 -9.16 -17.42 -14.87
N TYR A 371 -9.41 -18.14 -13.78
CA TYR A 371 -9.67 -19.59 -13.84
C TYR A 371 -10.95 -19.93 -14.63
N PHE A 372 -11.99 -19.13 -14.49
CA PHE A 372 -13.28 -19.34 -15.16
C PHE A 372 -13.42 -18.58 -16.49
N ARG A 373 -12.33 -18.07 -17.06
CA ARG A 373 -12.35 -17.20 -18.25
C ARG A 373 -13.16 -17.80 -19.42
N GLY A 374 -13.90 -16.95 -20.13
CA GLY A 374 -14.81 -17.36 -21.20
C GLY A 374 -16.12 -17.98 -20.71
N THR A 375 -16.42 -17.87 -19.41
CA THR A 375 -17.69 -18.32 -18.83
C THR A 375 -18.40 -17.17 -18.11
N VAL A 376 -19.71 -17.30 -17.92
CA VAL A 376 -20.52 -16.33 -17.15
C VAL A 376 -19.98 -16.12 -15.73
N LYS A 377 -19.34 -17.15 -15.14
CA LYS A 377 -18.72 -17.03 -13.81
C LYS A 377 -17.52 -16.08 -13.81
N SER A 378 -16.77 -15.99 -14.91
CA SER A 378 -15.62 -15.08 -15.00
C SER A 378 -16.04 -13.63 -14.76
N LEU A 379 -17.06 -13.17 -15.50
CA LEU A 379 -17.62 -11.82 -15.35
C LEU A 379 -18.12 -11.54 -13.92
N GLN A 380 -18.78 -12.51 -13.28
CA GLN A 380 -19.23 -12.37 -11.89
C GLN A 380 -18.05 -12.16 -10.94
N TYR A 381 -16.96 -12.90 -11.13
CA TYR A 381 -15.77 -12.81 -10.31
C TYR A 381 -14.98 -11.52 -10.57
N PHE A 382 -14.74 -11.13 -11.83
CA PHE A 382 -14.10 -9.85 -12.13
C PHE A 382 -14.92 -8.65 -11.66
N SER A 383 -16.25 -8.71 -11.76
CA SER A 383 -17.15 -7.69 -11.19
C SER A 383 -16.96 -7.57 -9.68
N LYS A 384 -16.91 -8.70 -8.98
CA LYS A 384 -16.67 -8.71 -7.53
C LYS A 384 -15.28 -8.18 -7.19
N ALA A 385 -14.26 -8.55 -7.97
CA ALA A 385 -12.89 -8.05 -7.78
C ALA A 385 -12.84 -6.52 -7.93
N PHE A 386 -13.45 -5.98 -8.97
CA PHE A 386 -13.50 -4.54 -9.24
C PHE A 386 -14.26 -3.74 -8.17
N GLU A 387 -15.36 -4.30 -7.64
CA GLU A 387 -16.10 -3.72 -6.52
C GLU A 387 -15.23 -3.61 -5.26
N LEU A 388 -14.45 -4.65 -4.97
CA LEU A 388 -13.62 -4.74 -3.77
C LEU A 388 -12.30 -3.98 -3.87
N SER A 389 -11.78 -3.78 -5.08
CA SER A 389 -10.46 -3.19 -5.31
C SER A 389 -10.42 -1.67 -5.25
N ASN A 390 -11.53 -1.02 -4.88
CA ASN A 390 -11.66 0.42 -4.98
C ASN A 390 -11.37 0.94 -6.42
N ARG A 391 -11.73 0.12 -7.42
CA ARG A 391 -11.64 0.46 -8.84
C ARG A 391 -10.22 0.87 -9.28
N THR A 392 -9.22 0.06 -8.99
CA THR A 392 -7.90 0.22 -9.62
C THR A 392 -7.94 -0.21 -11.08
N PHE A 393 -6.95 0.24 -11.85
CA PHE A 393 -6.85 -0.04 -13.28
C PHE A 393 -6.84 -1.54 -13.61
N SER A 394 -6.04 -2.34 -12.90
CA SER A 394 -5.91 -3.77 -13.20
C SER A 394 -7.24 -4.51 -13.18
N PHE A 395 -8.05 -4.31 -12.14
CA PHE A 395 -9.36 -4.97 -12.04
C PHE A 395 -10.40 -4.35 -12.97
N TRP A 396 -10.27 -3.05 -13.29
CA TRP A 396 -11.09 -2.41 -14.32
C TRP A 396 -10.80 -3.02 -15.71
N TYR A 397 -9.53 -3.26 -16.00
CA TYR A 397 -9.08 -3.84 -17.25
C TYR A 397 -9.55 -5.29 -17.35
N ASP A 398 -9.35 -6.10 -16.31
CA ASP A 398 -9.82 -7.50 -16.24
C ASP A 398 -11.30 -7.64 -16.60
N ILE A 399 -12.19 -6.86 -15.96
CA ILE A 399 -13.64 -6.91 -16.23
C ILE A 399 -13.98 -6.38 -17.62
N THR A 400 -13.34 -5.28 -18.06
CA THR A 400 -13.65 -4.66 -19.35
C THR A 400 -13.21 -5.56 -20.50
N TYR A 401 -12.05 -6.21 -20.36
CA TYR A 401 -11.55 -7.19 -21.30
C TYR A 401 -12.48 -8.41 -21.39
N GLU A 402 -12.92 -8.96 -20.26
CA GLU A 402 -13.84 -10.11 -20.31
C GLU A 402 -15.19 -9.75 -20.96
N LEU A 403 -15.65 -8.51 -20.80
CA LEU A 403 -16.85 -8.00 -21.48
C LEU A 403 -16.65 -7.91 -23.00
N THR A 404 -15.50 -7.41 -23.48
CA THR A 404 -15.21 -7.33 -24.92
C THR A 404 -15.07 -8.72 -25.55
N GLU A 405 -14.36 -9.65 -24.90
CA GLU A 405 -14.29 -11.06 -25.33
C GLU A 405 -15.67 -11.73 -25.40
N SER A 406 -16.57 -11.35 -24.50
CA SER A 406 -17.95 -11.85 -24.47
C SER A 406 -18.88 -11.14 -25.48
N ASN A 407 -18.36 -10.22 -26.30
CA ASN A 407 -19.11 -9.34 -27.20
C ASN A 407 -20.17 -8.47 -26.51
N LEU A 408 -19.97 -8.16 -25.23
CA LEU A 408 -20.83 -7.32 -24.39
C LEU A 408 -20.33 -5.85 -24.43
N TYR A 409 -20.25 -5.30 -25.64
CA TYR A 409 -19.64 -3.98 -25.87
C TYR A 409 -20.41 -2.82 -25.22
N ASN A 410 -21.73 -2.91 -25.07
CA ASN A 410 -22.52 -1.89 -24.39
C ASN A 410 -22.17 -1.83 -22.89
N GLU A 411 -22.02 -2.98 -22.26
CA GLU A 411 -21.58 -3.10 -20.87
C GLU A 411 -20.13 -2.61 -20.71
N ALA A 412 -19.22 -2.99 -21.62
CA ALA A 412 -17.84 -2.52 -21.62
C ALA A 412 -17.76 -0.98 -21.77
N PHE A 413 -18.58 -0.39 -22.64
CA PHE A 413 -18.68 1.05 -22.80
C PHE A 413 -19.13 1.76 -21.52
N ASN A 414 -20.08 1.18 -20.77
CA ASN A 414 -20.52 1.72 -19.49
C ASN A 414 -19.42 1.70 -18.41
N ASN A 415 -18.37 0.89 -18.58
CA ASN A 415 -17.22 0.86 -17.67
C ASN A 415 -16.21 1.99 -17.94
N LEU A 416 -16.11 2.54 -19.16
CA LEU A 416 -15.10 3.56 -19.49
C LEU A 416 -15.12 4.76 -18.52
N PRO A 417 -16.29 5.36 -18.19
CA PRO A 417 -16.33 6.51 -17.29
C PRO A 417 -15.85 6.22 -15.86
N LEU A 418 -15.85 4.95 -15.44
CA LEU A 418 -15.46 4.55 -14.09
C LEU A 418 -13.97 4.75 -13.80
N LEU A 419 -13.14 4.86 -14.84
CA LEU A 419 -11.70 5.08 -14.74
C LEU A 419 -11.27 6.52 -15.12
N ASN A 420 -12.13 7.32 -15.77
CA ASN A 420 -11.76 8.63 -16.33
C ASN A 420 -11.05 9.56 -15.33
N ASN A 421 -11.47 9.55 -14.05
CA ASN A 421 -10.89 10.39 -13.01
C ASN A 421 -9.53 9.88 -12.49
N LYS A 422 -9.00 8.78 -13.02
CA LYS A 422 -7.72 8.17 -12.62
C LYS A 422 -6.76 7.94 -13.80
N LEU A 423 -7.11 8.38 -15.01
CA LEU A 423 -6.26 8.17 -16.20
C LEU A 423 -4.88 8.82 -16.07
N TYR A 424 -4.76 9.90 -15.32
CA TYR A 424 -3.48 10.57 -15.06
C TYR A 424 -2.55 9.76 -14.14
N GLU A 425 -3.04 8.70 -13.50
CA GLU A 425 -2.26 7.84 -12.59
C GLU A 425 -1.66 6.63 -13.31
N LEU A 426 -2.05 6.38 -14.56
CA LEU A 426 -1.59 5.22 -15.33
C LEU A 426 -0.14 5.40 -15.77
N ASN A 427 0.61 4.31 -15.74
CA ASN A 427 1.89 4.24 -16.46
C ASN A 427 1.65 4.07 -17.96
N ASP A 428 2.71 4.14 -18.76
CA ASP A 428 2.66 4.08 -20.21
C ASP A 428 2.01 2.77 -20.74
N ASP A 429 2.33 1.62 -20.14
CA ASP A 429 1.78 0.31 -20.56
C ASP A 429 0.28 0.20 -20.26
N ASP A 430 -0.13 0.65 -19.08
CA ASP A 430 -1.53 0.68 -18.66
C ASP A 430 -2.34 1.68 -19.49
N LEU A 431 -1.78 2.84 -19.79
CA LEU A 431 -2.41 3.85 -20.63
C LEU A 431 -2.56 3.35 -22.08
N LEU A 432 -1.56 2.67 -22.63
CA LEU A 432 -1.67 2.02 -23.93
C LEU A 432 -2.79 0.98 -23.93
N SER A 433 -2.83 0.12 -22.91
CA SER A 433 -3.89 -0.90 -22.75
C SER A 433 -5.28 -0.28 -22.68
N TYR A 434 -5.44 0.84 -21.96
CA TYR A 434 -6.67 1.62 -21.90
C TYR A 434 -7.10 2.16 -23.28
N ILE A 435 -6.15 2.71 -24.05
CA ILE A 435 -6.42 3.26 -25.38
C ILE A 435 -6.89 2.15 -26.33
N LEU A 436 -6.18 1.01 -26.35
CA LEU A 436 -6.48 -0.12 -27.23
C LEU A 436 -7.88 -0.68 -26.97
N ILE A 437 -8.20 -0.99 -25.71
CA ILE A 437 -9.51 -1.55 -25.36
C ILE A 437 -10.64 -0.53 -25.59
N SER A 438 -10.41 0.76 -25.34
CA SER A 438 -11.40 1.81 -25.61
C SER A 438 -11.68 1.94 -27.11
N ALA A 439 -10.63 1.87 -27.94
CA ALA A 439 -10.77 1.89 -29.40
C ALA A 439 -11.57 0.69 -29.90
N GLU A 440 -11.28 -0.51 -29.41
CA GLU A 440 -12.04 -1.72 -29.74
C GLU A 440 -13.53 -1.58 -29.39
N ILE A 441 -13.86 -1.07 -28.20
CA ILE A 441 -15.23 -0.81 -27.76
C ILE A 441 -15.93 0.19 -28.69
N PHE A 442 -15.28 1.31 -29.03
CA PHE A 442 -15.88 2.31 -29.91
C PHE A 442 -16.10 1.80 -31.32
N TYR A 443 -15.15 1.05 -31.87
CA TYR A 443 -15.27 0.45 -33.19
C TYR A 443 -16.46 -0.51 -33.27
N ASN A 444 -16.59 -1.43 -32.30
CA ASN A 444 -17.66 -2.42 -32.28
C ASN A 444 -19.06 -1.84 -31.97
N LEU A 445 -19.13 -0.63 -31.41
CA LEU A 445 -20.38 0.11 -31.19
C LEU A 445 -20.70 1.10 -32.32
N ASP A 446 -19.96 1.08 -33.44
CA ASP A 446 -20.10 2.03 -34.55
C ASP A 446 -19.95 3.51 -34.13
N ARG A 447 -19.16 3.76 -33.09
CA ARG A 447 -18.84 5.11 -32.57
C ARG A 447 -17.55 5.63 -33.21
N LEU A 448 -17.61 5.78 -34.53
CA LEU A 448 -16.42 6.03 -35.36
C LEU A 448 -15.69 7.34 -35.05
N ASP A 449 -16.39 8.37 -34.58
CA ASP A 449 -15.78 9.65 -34.19
C ASP A 449 -14.94 9.49 -32.91
N GLU A 450 -15.49 8.81 -31.89
CA GLU A 450 -14.75 8.49 -30.67
C GLU A 450 -13.58 7.54 -30.93
N PHE A 451 -13.78 6.54 -31.79
CA PHE A 451 -12.71 5.63 -32.23
C PHE A 451 -11.55 6.42 -32.84
N LYS A 452 -11.81 7.25 -33.86
CA LYS A 452 -10.78 8.05 -34.54
C LYS A 452 -10.03 8.94 -33.56
N ARG A 453 -10.75 9.65 -32.69
CA ARG A 453 -10.16 10.52 -31.68
C ARG A 453 -9.27 9.73 -30.70
N THR A 454 -9.68 8.54 -30.30
CA THR A 454 -8.92 7.68 -29.38
C THR A 454 -7.62 7.19 -30.02
N ILE A 455 -7.68 6.78 -31.29
CA ILE A 455 -6.50 6.36 -32.04
C ILE A 455 -5.56 7.53 -32.34
N GLU A 456 -6.07 8.73 -32.66
CA GLU A 456 -5.25 9.94 -32.79
C GLU A 456 -4.48 10.28 -31.51
N ILE A 457 -5.13 10.14 -30.34
CA ILE A 457 -4.47 10.28 -29.04
C ILE A 457 -3.39 9.20 -28.88
N GLY A 458 -3.70 7.95 -29.22
CA GLY A 458 -2.75 6.83 -29.22
C GLY A 458 -1.51 7.10 -30.06
N CYS A 459 -1.68 7.51 -31.32
CA CYS A 459 -0.57 7.86 -32.22
C CYS A 459 0.29 9.02 -31.69
N ARG A 460 -0.32 9.97 -30.97
CA ARG A 460 0.42 11.11 -30.40
C ARG A 460 1.25 10.72 -29.18
N ILE A 461 0.70 9.88 -28.32
CA ILE A 461 1.35 9.48 -27.06
C ILE A 461 2.35 8.34 -27.31
N PHE A 462 2.00 7.40 -28.19
CA PHE A 462 2.76 6.19 -28.50
C PHE A 462 3.05 6.07 -30.01
N PRO A 463 3.84 7.00 -30.60
CA PRO A 463 4.08 7.04 -32.04
C PRO A 463 4.76 5.77 -32.60
N ASP A 464 5.49 5.06 -31.75
CA ASP A 464 6.22 3.86 -32.13
C ASP A 464 5.47 2.55 -31.87
N SER A 465 4.28 2.59 -31.26
CA SER A 465 3.50 1.39 -30.93
C SER A 465 3.06 0.61 -32.17
N GLU A 466 3.46 -0.66 -32.25
CA GLU A 466 3.03 -1.58 -33.33
C GLU A 466 1.52 -1.84 -33.27
N SER A 467 0.95 -2.02 -32.08
CA SER A 467 -0.49 -2.27 -31.90
C SER A 467 -1.35 -1.11 -32.40
N ILE A 468 -0.92 0.14 -32.17
CA ILE A 468 -1.64 1.31 -32.68
C ILE A 468 -1.54 1.40 -34.21
N LYS A 469 -0.34 1.13 -34.77
CA LYS A 469 -0.13 1.12 -36.22
C LYS A 469 -1.00 0.08 -36.90
N GLU A 470 -1.06 -1.13 -36.36
CA GLU A 470 -1.90 -2.21 -36.88
C GLU A 470 -3.39 -1.81 -36.91
N ILE A 471 -3.91 -1.16 -35.86
CA ILE A 471 -5.29 -0.66 -35.85
C ILE A 471 -5.50 0.42 -36.92
N THR A 472 -4.56 1.36 -37.08
CA THR A 472 -4.68 2.41 -38.11
C THR A 472 -4.65 1.86 -39.53
N GLU A 473 -3.87 0.82 -39.78
CA GLU A 473 -3.74 0.21 -41.11
C GLU A 473 -4.96 -0.66 -41.48
N ASN A 474 -5.57 -1.31 -40.49
CA ASN A 474 -6.73 -2.18 -40.70
C ASN A 474 -8.08 -1.44 -40.75
N VAL A 475 -8.13 -0.19 -40.28
CA VAL A 475 -9.37 0.62 -40.22
C VAL A 475 -9.37 1.79 -41.24
N ALA A 476 -8.24 2.01 -41.94
CA ALA A 476 -8.16 2.89 -43.11
C ALA A 476 -8.78 2.23 -44.35
#